data_AF-A0AAV7JPP0-F1
#
_entry.id   AF-A0AAV7JPP0-F1
#
_cell.length_a   1.000
_cell.length_b   1.000
_cell.length_c   1.000
_cell.angle_alpha   90.00
_cell.angle_beta   90.00
_cell.angle_gamma   90.00
#
_symmetry.space_group_name_H-M   'P 1'
#
loop_
_entity.id
_entity.type
_entity.pdbx_description
1 polymer ?
#
loop_
_entity_poly.entity_id
_entity_poly.type
_entity_poly.pdbx_seq_one_letter_code
_entity_poly.pdbx_strand_id
1 'polypeptide(L)'
;MWTIFFRSSEFVEAVALEDRKTVTADWYTIVCLPKVITAIESQREKKALEEFFFIMIMHHRIRQSELVNFWKILDSKHYPTHPPYSPDLAPCDFWLFPRLKHQ
;
A
#
# COMPACT_ATOMS: atom_id res chain seq x y z
N MET A 1 -1.76 8.41 12.55
CA MET A 1 -1.46 8.51 11.09
C MET A 1 -2.19 7.38 10.39
N TRP A 2 -2.54 7.47 9.11
CA TRP A 2 -3.28 6.42 8.41
C TRP A 2 -2.48 5.90 7.22
N THR A 3 -2.57 4.60 6.97
CA THR A 3 -2.15 3.98 5.71
C THR A 3 -3.38 3.46 4.99
N ILE A 4 -3.64 3.98 3.79
CA ILE A 4 -4.86 3.69 3.03
C ILE A 4 -4.47 2.95 1.75
N PHE A 5 -5.20 1.89 1.44
CA PHE A 5 -5.04 1.07 0.25
C PHE A 5 -6.35 1.04 -0.53
N PHE A 6 -6.26 1.25 -1.83
CA PHE A 6 -7.40 1.23 -2.73
C PHE A 6 -6.96 0.81 -4.13
N ARG A 7 -7.94 0.38 -4.93
CA ARG A 7 -7.81 0.07 -6.36
C ARG A 7 -8.61 1.13 -7.13
N SER A 8 -8.46 1.16 -8.45
CA SER A 8 -9.30 2.00 -9.31
C SER A 8 -10.80 1.70 -9.15
N SER A 9 -11.16 0.46 -8.79
CA SER A 9 -12.54 0.01 -8.64
C SER A 9 -13.11 0.19 -7.23
N GLU A 10 -12.29 0.06 -6.17
CA GLU A 10 -12.80 -0.05 -4.80
C GLU A 10 -11.76 0.31 -3.73
N PHE A 11 -12.28 0.64 -2.55
CA PHE A 11 -11.49 0.73 -1.32
C PHE A 11 -11.09 -0.68 -0.84
N VAL A 12 -9.84 -0.84 -0.39
CA VAL A 12 -9.34 -2.14 0.10
C VAL A 12 -9.32 -2.15 1.61
N GLU A 13 -8.49 -1.30 2.23
CA GLU A 13 -8.31 -1.27 3.68
C GLU A 13 -7.65 0.05 4.12
N ALA A 14 -7.96 0.51 5.34
CA ALA A 14 -7.30 1.63 5.99
C ALA A 14 -6.84 1.23 7.38
N VAL A 15 -5.53 1.19 7.58
CA VAL A 15 -4.93 0.83 8.86
C VAL A 15 -4.52 2.10 9.60
N ALA A 16 -5.11 2.32 10.77
CA ALA A 16 -4.70 3.38 11.67
C ALA A 16 -3.36 3.00 12.34
N LEU A 17 -2.41 3.92 12.29
CA LEU A 17 -1.23 3.89 13.15
C LEU A 17 -1.58 4.61 14.46
N GLU A 18 -1.69 3.80 15.51
CA GLU A 18 -1.97 4.21 16.88
C GLU A 18 -0.80 5.02 17.50
N ASP A 19 -1.10 5.78 18.55
CA ASP A 19 -0.13 6.50 19.38
C ASP A 19 0.75 7.58 18.70
N ARG A 20 0.36 8.10 17.54
CA ARG A 20 1.14 9.12 16.79
C ARG A 20 2.59 8.67 16.49
N LYS A 21 2.84 7.36 16.45
CA LYS A 21 4.13 6.77 16.08
C LYS A 21 4.41 7.01 14.59
N THR A 22 5.65 6.75 14.16
CA THR A 22 6.04 6.77 12.73
C THR A 22 5.86 5.37 12.14
N VAL A 23 5.49 5.26 10.86
CA VAL A 23 5.50 3.96 10.15
C VAL A 23 6.94 3.46 10.06
N THR A 24 7.23 2.39 10.80
CA THR A 24 8.49 1.64 10.71
C THR A 24 8.34 0.47 9.74
N ALA A 25 9.46 -0.07 9.25
CA ALA A 25 9.46 -1.27 8.41
C ALA A 25 8.77 -2.45 9.12
N ASP A 26 9.06 -2.63 10.41
CA ASP A 26 8.48 -3.71 11.23
C ASP A 26 6.97 -3.54 11.38
N TRP A 27 6.49 -2.34 11.71
CA TRP A 27 5.05 -2.11 11.81
C TRP A 27 4.36 -2.34 10.47
N TYR A 28 4.96 -1.87 9.39
CA TYR A 28 4.39 -2.01 8.05
C TYR A 28 4.28 -3.48 7.64
N THR A 29 5.34 -4.27 7.85
CA THR A 29 5.40 -5.68 7.46
C THR A 29 4.64 -6.63 8.39
N ILE A 30 4.71 -6.41 9.71
CA ILE A 30 4.13 -7.31 10.72
C ILE A 30 2.66 -6.98 11.01
N VAL A 31 2.28 -5.70 10.96
CA VAL A 31 0.94 -5.25 11.38
C VAL A 31 0.08 -4.81 10.19
N CYS A 32 0.61 -3.92 9.34
CA CYS A 32 -0.20 -3.31 8.28
C CYS A 32 -0.49 -4.29 7.14
N LEU A 33 0.56 -4.89 6.57
CA LEU A 33 0.44 -5.71 5.36
C LEU A 33 -0.42 -6.97 5.55
N PRO A 34 -0.36 -7.73 6.66
CA PRO A 34 -1.23 -8.88 6.86
C PRO A 34 -2.71 -8.51 6.84
N LYS A 35 -3.11 -7.38 7.45
CA LYS A 35 -4.49 -6.89 7.42
C LYS A 35 -4.95 -6.59 6.00
N VAL A 36 -4.10 -5.92 5.22
CA VAL A 36 -4.37 -5.58 3.82
C VAL A 36 -4.53 -6.86 3.00
N ILE A 37 -3.62 -7.83 3.14
CA ILE A 37 -3.69 -9.12 2.42
C ILE A 37 -4.99 -9.86 2.76
N THR A 38 -5.35 -9.98 4.05
CA THR A 38 -6.61 -10.60 4.46
C THR A 38 -7.82 -9.88 3.88
N ALA A 39 -7.81 -8.54 3.85
CA ALA A 39 -8.89 -7.77 3.24
C ALA A 39 -9.02 -8.08 1.73
N ILE A 40 -7.89 -8.16 1.02
CA ILE A 40 -7.87 -8.51 -0.41
C ILE A 40 -8.37 -9.93 -0.66
N GLU A 41 -7.91 -10.89 0.14
CA GLU A 41 -8.35 -12.29 0.06
C GLU A 41 -9.86 -12.41 0.33
N SER A 42 -10.40 -11.62 1.25
CA SER A 42 -11.84 -11.59 1.54
C SER A 42 -12.68 -10.93 0.44
N GLN A 43 -12.12 -9.94 -0.27
CA GLN A 43 -12.79 -9.21 -1.35
C GLN A 43 -12.69 -9.92 -2.71
N ARG A 44 -11.70 -10.79 -2.90
CA ARG A 44 -11.52 -11.54 -4.15
C ARG A 44 -12.38 -12.82 -4.14
N GLU A 45 -13.38 -12.90 -5.01
CA GLU A 45 -13.96 -14.19 -5.43
C GLU A 45 -12.87 -15.05 -6.09
N LYS A 46 -12.16 -15.89 -5.32
CA LYS A 46 -11.31 -17.07 -5.63
C LYS A 46 -10.53 -17.24 -6.97
N LYS A 47 -10.59 -16.36 -7.97
CA LYS A 47 -10.25 -16.65 -9.37
C LYS A 47 -9.12 -15.83 -9.99
N ALA A 48 -8.57 -14.84 -9.32
CA ALA A 48 -7.57 -13.96 -9.96
C ALA A 48 -6.43 -13.63 -9.00
N LEU A 49 -5.65 -14.63 -8.59
CA LEU A 49 -4.35 -14.40 -7.96
C LEU A 49 -3.27 -14.01 -8.98
N GLU A 50 -3.50 -14.24 -10.28
CA GLU A 50 -2.45 -14.10 -11.31
C GLU A 50 -2.29 -12.68 -11.87
N GLU A 51 -3.26 -11.79 -11.72
CA GLU A 51 -3.20 -10.47 -12.35
C GLU A 51 -3.15 -9.32 -11.33
N PHE A 52 -2.01 -8.67 -11.35
CA PHE A 52 -1.74 -7.31 -10.90
C PHE A 52 -2.04 -7.02 -9.42
N PHE A 53 -1.04 -7.30 -8.59
CA PHE A 53 -0.93 -6.72 -7.26
C PHE A 53 0.09 -5.57 -7.28
N PHE A 54 -0.40 -4.37 -7.53
CA PHE A 54 0.43 -3.16 -7.57
C PHE A 54 0.27 -2.42 -6.24
N ILE A 55 1.03 -2.81 -5.22
CA ILE A 55 1.17 -1.93 -4.06
C ILE A 55 2.18 -0.85 -4.43
N MET A 56 1.69 0.32 -4.79
CA MET A 56 2.53 1.51 -4.86
C MET A 56 2.72 2.04 -3.43
N ILE A 57 3.80 1.62 -2.79
CA ILE A 57 4.21 2.19 -1.50
C ILE A 57 4.82 3.54 -1.81
N MET A 58 4.19 4.62 -1.36
CA MET A 58 4.75 5.96 -1.51
C MET A 58 6.05 6.08 -0.72
N HIS A 59 7.11 6.39 -1.47
CA HIS A 59 8.48 6.44 -0.98
C HIS A 59 8.61 7.65 -0.07
N HIS A 60 8.74 7.43 1.24
CA HIS A 60 9.41 8.46 2.03
C HIS A 60 10.23 8.00 3.23
N ARG A 61 10.06 6.78 3.76
CA ARG A 61 10.84 6.38 4.96
C ARG A 61 11.24 4.91 5.10
N ILE A 62 10.63 3.98 4.36
CA ILE A 62 11.01 2.57 4.48
C ILE A 62 12.10 2.29 3.45
N ARG A 63 13.27 1.79 3.90
CA ARG A 63 14.34 1.40 2.98
C ARG A 63 13.80 0.27 2.11
N GLN A 64 13.91 0.40 0.78
CA GLN A 64 13.45 -0.65 -0.14
C GLN A 64 14.07 -2.01 0.19
N SER A 65 15.31 -2.02 0.69
CA SER A 65 16.02 -3.21 1.16
C SER A 65 15.28 -3.98 2.26
N GLU A 66 14.55 -3.28 3.14
CA GLU A 66 13.80 -3.90 4.25
C GLU A 66 12.50 -4.55 3.78
N LEU A 67 12.01 -4.18 2.60
CA LEU A 67 10.78 -4.73 2.01
C LEU A 67 11.05 -5.84 1.00
N VAL A 68 12.30 -6.10 0.62
CA VAL A 68 12.68 -7.13 -0.37
C VAL A 68 12.10 -8.51 -0.01
N ASN A 69 12.10 -8.88 1.27
CA ASN A 69 11.56 -10.16 1.72
C ASN A 69 10.03 -10.21 1.58
N PHE A 70 9.34 -9.10 1.83
CA PHE A 70 7.91 -9.00 1.61
C PHE A 70 7.55 -9.11 0.12
N TRP A 71 8.31 -8.45 -0.75
CA TRP A 71 8.10 -8.52 -2.20
C TRP A 71 8.35 -9.92 -2.77
N LYS A 72 9.32 -10.66 -2.21
CA LYS A 72 9.52 -12.08 -2.54
C LYS A 72 8.31 -12.94 -2.18
N ILE A 73 7.66 -12.66 -1.05
CA ILE A 73 6.46 -13.39 -0.59
C ILE A 73 5.25 -13.09 -1.50
N LEU A 74 5.12 -11.86 -1.98
CA LEU A 74 4.00 -11.46 -2.85
C LEU A 74 4.10 -11.98 -4.29
N ASP A 75 5.19 -12.66 -4.67
CA ASP A 75 5.48 -13.14 -6.05
C ASP A 75 5.20 -12.06 -7.12
N SER A 76 5.35 -10.79 -6.75
CA SER A 76 4.94 -9.67 -7.59
C SER A 76 6.00 -9.42 -8.65
N LYS A 77 5.77 -9.95 -9.86
CA LYS A 77 6.67 -9.83 -11.03
C LYS A 77 6.90 -8.40 -11.53
N HIS A 78 6.13 -7.41 -11.08
CA HIS A 78 6.22 -6.04 -11.60
C HIS A 78 6.24 -5.01 -10.48
N TYR A 79 7.45 -4.58 -10.13
CA TYR A 79 7.65 -3.37 -9.34
C TYR A 79 7.51 -2.15 -10.26
N PRO A 80 6.56 -1.24 -10.01
CA PRO A 80 6.59 0.05 -10.66
C PRO A 80 7.79 0.86 -10.19
N THR A 81 8.64 1.22 -11.14
CA THR A 81 9.61 2.29 -10.93
C THR A 81 8.86 3.61 -10.77
N HIS A 82 8.66 4.06 -9.53
CA HIS A 82 8.15 5.39 -9.23
C HIS A 82 9.33 6.37 -9.08
N PRO A 83 9.40 7.46 -9.86
CA PRO A 83 10.47 8.43 -9.74
C PRO A 83 10.44 9.16 -8.38
N PRO A 84 11.61 9.53 -7.82
CA PRO A 84 11.66 10.35 -6.60
C PRO A 84 10.90 11.67 -6.77
N TYR A 85 10.27 12.14 -5.69
CA TYR A 85 9.60 13.46 -5.62
C TYR A 85 8.52 13.72 -6.69
N SER A 86 7.81 12.67 -7.13
CA SER A 86 6.76 12.79 -8.16
C SER A 86 5.36 12.49 -7.60
N PRO A 87 4.82 13.33 -6.68
CA PRO A 87 3.48 13.12 -6.09
C PRO A 87 2.35 13.22 -7.13
N ASP A 88 2.60 13.89 -8.26
CA ASP A 88 1.71 13.98 -9.42
C ASP A 88 1.45 12.65 -10.11
N LEU A 89 2.36 11.67 -9.96
CA LEU A 89 2.19 10.31 -10.50
C LEU A 89 1.55 9.34 -9.52
N ALA A 90 1.30 9.79 -8.29
CA ALA A 90 0.81 8.95 -7.23
C ALA A 90 -0.67 9.18 -6.92
N PRO A 91 -1.58 8.21 -7.19
CA PRO A 91 -3.01 8.38 -6.96
C PRO A 91 -3.40 8.82 -5.54
N CYS A 92 -2.60 8.44 -4.53
CA CYS A 92 -2.81 8.89 -3.16
C CYS A 92 -2.66 10.42 -3.04
N ASP A 93 -1.60 10.98 -3.61
CA ASP A 93 -1.23 12.38 -3.44
C ASP A 93 -2.01 13.32 -4.37
N PHE A 94 -2.18 12.96 -5.65
CA PHE A 94 -2.86 13.85 -6.60
C PHE A 94 -4.39 13.74 -6.58
N TRP A 95 -4.97 12.62 -6.10
CA TRP A 95 -6.41 12.39 -6.16
C TRP A 95 -7.06 12.11 -4.80
N LEU A 96 -6.58 11.12 -4.04
CA LEU A 96 -7.23 10.69 -2.80
C LEU A 96 -7.14 11.77 -1.71
N PHE A 97 -5.94 12.21 -1.34
CA PHE A 97 -5.76 13.16 -0.24
C PHE A 97 -6.37 14.53 -0.49
N PRO A 98 -6.30 15.10 -1.72
CA PRO A 98 -7.03 16.33 -2.01
C PRO A 98 -8.53 16.18 -1.77
N ARG A 99 -9.15 15.06 -2.16
CA ARG A 99 -10.58 14.83 -1.90
C ARG A 99 -10.91 14.70 -0.42
N LEU A 100 -10.08 13.97 0.33
CA LEU A 100 -10.26 13.79 1.77
C LEU A 100 -10.11 15.09 2.57
N LYS A 101 -9.31 16.05 2.09
CA LYS A 101 -9.13 17.36 2.74
C LYS A 101 -10.34 18.30 2.59
N HIS A 102 -11.17 18.08 1.58
CA HIS A 102 -12.34 18.91 1.28
C HIS A 102 -13.66 18.27 1.74
N GLN A 103 -13.59 17.20 2.53
CA GLN A 103 -14.72 16.65 3.28
C GLN A 103 -14.71 17.19 4.71
#